data_AF-A0ABD1KM22-F1
#
_entry.id   AF-A0ABD1KM22-F1
#
_cell.length_a   1.000
_cell.length_b   1.000
_cell.length_c   1.000
_cell.angle_alpha   90.00
_cell.angle_beta   90.00
_cell.angle_gamma   90.00
#
_symmetry.space_group_name_H-M   'P 1'
#
loop_
_entity.id
_entity.type
_entity.pdbx_description
1 polymer ?
#
loop_
_entity_poly.entity_id
_entity_poly.type
_entity_poly.pdbx_seq_one_letter_code
_entity_poly.pdbx_strand_id
1 'polypeptide(L)'
;MFASPPWKRKGRPAVCDFIQMSQQQAQQQAQQQAQQQARATTHRTEQTTSGLPTTASDSAANHQPPLGPRPLAPVEFSSSAGISPSNGRGQLPSSQALPRFFLEFVEPPSNITIMQGQMATLHCKVAGNPRPTIRWLKNDAPVVQEQGRITIRKTESGSKLRIQDLDTTDTGYYQCVASNSLKVITATGVLYVRLGQSPTHGPDDP
;
A
#
# COMPACT_ATOMS: atom_id res chain seq x y z
N MET A 1 -58.89 -13.16 -22.81
CA MET A 1 -57.70 -12.72 -23.58
C MET A 1 -56.97 -11.69 -22.73
N PHE A 2 -55.93 -12.08 -22.00
CA PHE A 2 -55.10 -11.15 -21.22
C PHE A 2 -53.84 -10.85 -22.03
N ALA A 3 -53.75 -9.62 -22.55
CA ALA A 3 -52.55 -9.14 -23.23
C ALA A 3 -51.45 -8.88 -22.18
N SER A 4 -50.28 -9.49 -22.37
CA SER A 4 -49.11 -9.26 -21.52
C SER A 4 -48.51 -7.87 -21.74
N PRO A 5 -47.99 -7.20 -20.69
CA PRO A 5 -47.43 -5.85 -20.80
C PRO A 5 -46.09 -5.81 -21.58
N PRO A 6 -45.78 -4.68 -22.28
CA PRO A 6 -44.81 -4.62 -23.38
C PRO A 6 -43.32 -4.56 -22.99
N TRP A 7 -42.96 -4.77 -21.73
CA TRP A 7 -41.56 -4.60 -21.28
C TRP A 7 -40.73 -5.89 -21.26
N LYS A 8 -41.31 -7.06 -21.56
CA LYS A 8 -40.61 -8.36 -21.57
C LYS A 8 -39.89 -8.72 -22.88
N ARG A 9 -39.43 -7.74 -23.65
CA ARG A 9 -38.50 -7.97 -24.77
C ARG A 9 -37.48 -6.83 -24.88
N LYS A 10 -36.53 -6.76 -23.96
CA LYS A 10 -35.25 -6.10 -24.21
C LYS A 10 -34.17 -7.18 -24.21
N GLY A 11 -33.70 -7.50 -25.41
CA GLY A 11 -32.49 -8.30 -25.61
C GLY A 11 -31.32 -7.66 -24.88
N ARG A 12 -30.40 -8.52 -24.40
CA ARG A 12 -29.17 -8.10 -23.73
C ARG A 12 -28.42 -7.10 -24.64
N PRO A 13 -27.85 -6.01 -24.12
CA PRO A 13 -27.11 -5.06 -24.94
C PRO A 13 -25.85 -5.71 -25.51
N ALA A 14 -25.59 -5.54 -26.82
CA ALA A 14 -24.45 -6.12 -27.54
C ALA A 14 -23.07 -5.78 -26.91
N VAL A 15 -23.01 -4.73 -26.08
CA VAL A 15 -21.81 -4.35 -25.31
C VAL A 15 -21.43 -5.44 -24.29
N CYS A 16 -22.40 -6.14 -23.70
CA CYS A 16 -22.13 -7.26 -22.81
C CYS A 16 -21.49 -8.44 -23.55
N ASP A 17 -21.90 -8.71 -24.79
CA ASP A 17 -21.32 -9.79 -25.59
C ASP A 17 -19.89 -9.46 -26.05
N PHE A 18 -19.59 -8.20 -26.39
CA PHE A 18 -18.22 -7.77 -26.69
C PHE A 18 -17.29 -7.82 -25.48
N ILE A 19 -17.76 -7.43 -24.28
CA ILE A 19 -16.98 -7.54 -23.04
C ILE A 19 -16.79 -9.02 -22.66
N GLN A 20 -17.81 -9.85 -22.87
CA GLN A 20 -17.74 -11.28 -22.58
C GLN A 20 -16.79 -12.01 -23.54
N MET A 21 -16.82 -11.66 -24.84
CA MET A 21 -15.89 -12.20 -25.84
C MET A 21 -14.45 -11.74 -25.59
N SER A 22 -14.21 -10.49 -25.21
CA SER A 22 -12.84 -10.01 -24.91
C SER A 22 -12.27 -10.66 -23.65
N GLN A 23 -13.11 -10.84 -22.63
CA GLN A 23 -12.70 -11.53 -21.40
C GLN A 23 -12.41 -13.02 -21.67
N GLN A 24 -13.20 -13.66 -22.55
CA GLN A 24 -12.98 -15.06 -22.95
C GLN A 24 -11.72 -15.23 -23.82
N GLN A 25 -11.41 -14.29 -24.70
CA GLN A 25 -10.15 -14.27 -25.45
C GLN A 25 -8.93 -14.10 -24.54
N ALA A 26 -9.00 -13.20 -23.55
CA ALA A 26 -7.91 -13.01 -22.59
C ALA A 26 -7.65 -14.27 -21.75
N GLN A 27 -8.71 -14.99 -21.35
CA GLN A 27 -8.58 -16.27 -20.63
C GLN A 27 -7.93 -17.36 -21.50
N GLN A 28 -8.31 -17.46 -22.78
CA GLN A 28 -7.68 -18.43 -23.70
C GLN A 28 -6.20 -18.13 -23.93
N GLN A 29 -5.81 -16.86 -24.05
CA GLN A 29 -4.40 -16.48 -24.21
C GLN A 29 -3.56 -16.83 -22.98
N ALA A 30 -4.09 -16.60 -21.76
CA ALA A 30 -3.40 -16.95 -20.52
C ALA A 30 -3.17 -18.47 -20.39
N GLN A 31 -4.14 -19.29 -20.78
CA GLN A 31 -4.01 -20.76 -20.76
C GLN A 31 -2.94 -21.25 -21.75
N GLN A 32 -2.87 -20.66 -22.95
CA GLN A 32 -1.84 -21.01 -23.93
C GLN A 32 -0.43 -20.68 -23.43
N GLN A 33 -0.24 -19.53 -22.76
CA GLN A 33 1.06 -19.16 -22.18
C GLN A 33 1.48 -20.09 -21.05
N ALA A 34 0.55 -20.50 -20.18
CA ALA A 34 0.84 -21.45 -19.10
C ALA A 34 1.29 -22.83 -19.65
N GLN A 35 0.66 -23.31 -20.73
CA GLN A 35 1.06 -24.57 -21.37
C GLN A 35 2.45 -24.48 -22.02
N GLN A 36 2.84 -23.33 -22.57
CA GLN A 36 4.18 -23.13 -23.12
C GLN A 36 5.27 -23.16 -22.03
N GLN A 37 5.00 -22.58 -20.86
CA GLN A 37 5.93 -22.62 -19.72
C GLN A 37 6.09 -24.02 -19.12
N ALA A 38 4.99 -24.81 -19.08
CA ALA A 38 5.04 -26.21 -18.64
C ALA A 38 5.92 -27.08 -19.57
N ARG A 39 5.86 -26.83 -20.89
CA ARG A 39 6.74 -27.51 -21.85
C ARG A 39 8.22 -27.17 -21.63
N ALA A 40 8.54 -25.93 -21.25
CA ALA A 40 9.91 -25.50 -20.98
C ALA A 40 10.50 -26.05 -19.67
N THR A 41 9.65 -26.47 -18.71
CA THR A 41 10.09 -27.03 -17.42
C THR A 41 10.29 -28.54 -17.43
N THR A 42 9.87 -29.24 -18.50
CA THR A 42 10.04 -30.70 -18.62
C THR A 42 11.46 -31.11 -19.02
N HIS A 43 12.29 -30.21 -19.56
CA HIS A 43 13.66 -30.52 -19.97
C HIS A 43 14.76 -30.26 -18.91
N ARG A 44 14.42 -29.96 -17.64
CA ARG A 44 15.42 -29.65 -16.59
C ARG A 44 15.38 -30.51 -15.32
N THR A 45 14.84 -31.73 -15.40
CA THR A 45 14.87 -32.66 -14.26
C THR A 45 15.27 -34.07 -14.71
N GLU A 46 16.36 -34.21 -15.46
CA GLU A 46 16.99 -35.51 -15.73
C GLU A 46 18.52 -35.44 -15.66
N GLN A 47 19.11 -34.66 -14.75
CA GLN A 47 20.53 -34.82 -14.38
C GLN A 47 20.73 -34.43 -12.91
N THR A 48 20.62 -35.42 -12.01
CA THR A 48 21.51 -35.68 -10.85
C THR A 48 20.94 -36.90 -10.13
N THR A 49 21.27 -38.09 -10.66
CA THR A 49 21.23 -39.33 -9.89
C THR A 49 22.67 -39.66 -9.47
N SER A 50 22.78 -40.47 -8.41
CA SER A 50 23.97 -41.08 -7.80
C SER A 50 24.67 -40.29 -6.69
N GLY A 51 24.57 -40.81 -5.46
CA GLY A 51 25.34 -40.33 -4.31
C GLY A 51 24.85 -40.73 -2.91
N LEU A 52 24.71 -42.02 -2.62
CA LEU A 52 24.80 -42.60 -1.26
C LEU A 52 25.44 -44.00 -1.42
N PRO A 53 26.08 -44.65 -0.41
CA PRO A 53 26.13 -44.32 1.03
C PRO A 53 27.56 -44.47 1.65
N THR A 54 27.83 -43.96 2.87
CA THR A 54 28.76 -44.64 3.80
C THR A 54 28.61 -44.22 5.27
N THR A 55 28.21 -45.21 6.07
CA THR A 55 28.63 -45.58 7.44
C THR A 55 28.73 -44.54 8.56
N ALA A 56 27.97 -44.87 9.61
CA ALA A 56 28.11 -44.43 10.99
C ALA A 56 29.48 -44.76 11.62
N SER A 57 29.88 -43.95 12.61
CA SER A 57 30.82 -44.28 13.67
C SER A 57 30.58 -43.35 14.84
N ASP A 58 29.93 -43.88 15.88
CA ASP A 58 29.84 -43.31 17.22
C ASP A 58 31.23 -43.05 17.84
N SER A 59 31.34 -42.05 18.72
CA SER A 59 31.93 -42.21 20.05
C SER A 59 31.75 -40.95 20.91
N ALA A 60 31.38 -41.23 22.17
CA ALA A 60 30.87 -40.33 23.19
C ALA A 60 31.94 -39.55 23.97
N ALA A 61 31.49 -38.47 24.63
CA ALA A 61 31.77 -38.07 26.03
C ALA A 61 31.67 -36.52 26.15
N ASN A 62 30.63 -35.97 26.77
CA ASN A 62 30.51 -35.71 28.20
C ASN A 62 31.32 -34.46 28.65
N HIS A 63 30.63 -33.38 29.03
CA HIS A 63 30.81 -32.64 30.31
C HIS A 63 30.13 -31.25 30.32
N GLN A 64 29.21 -31.13 31.30
CA GLN A 64 28.72 -29.99 32.09
C GLN A 64 29.05 -28.51 31.71
N PRO A 65 28.08 -27.58 31.78
CA PRO A 65 28.35 -26.14 31.77
C PRO A 65 28.63 -25.59 33.18
N PRO A 66 29.57 -24.65 33.37
CA PRO A 66 29.65 -23.87 34.60
C PRO A 66 28.92 -22.52 34.51
N LEU A 67 28.43 -22.13 35.69
CA LEU A 67 27.66 -20.94 36.03
C LEU A 67 28.52 -19.66 36.03
N GLY A 68 27.87 -18.48 36.02
CA GLY A 68 28.45 -17.15 35.80
C GLY A 68 29.49 -16.65 36.83
N PRO A 69 29.92 -15.38 36.71
CA PRO A 69 29.20 -14.33 37.47
C PRO A 69 29.05 -12.97 36.75
N ARG A 70 28.04 -12.20 37.18
CA ARG A 70 27.78 -10.77 36.88
C ARG A 70 28.93 -9.88 37.40
N PRO A 71 29.41 -8.91 36.62
CA PRO A 71 30.14 -7.76 37.15
C PRO A 71 29.20 -6.58 37.44
N LEU A 72 29.44 -5.95 38.58
CA LEU A 72 28.77 -4.78 39.15
C LEU A 72 29.20 -3.50 38.41
N ALA A 73 28.26 -2.57 38.20
CA ALA A 73 28.56 -1.22 37.72
C ALA A 73 29.33 -0.42 38.79
N PRO A 74 30.28 0.44 38.40
CA PRO A 74 30.76 1.51 39.28
C PRO A 74 29.89 2.75 39.12
N VAL A 75 29.47 3.29 40.26
CA VAL A 75 28.96 4.65 40.43
C VAL A 75 30.16 5.59 40.52
N GLU A 76 30.21 6.63 39.69
CA GLU A 76 31.14 7.76 39.86
C GLU A 76 30.34 9.06 39.78
N PHE A 77 30.50 9.90 40.80
CA PHE A 77 29.78 11.15 41.03
C PHE A 77 30.80 12.32 41.03
N SER A 78 30.32 13.48 40.57
CA SER A 78 30.83 14.86 40.78
C SER A 78 31.87 15.49 39.82
N SER A 79 31.34 16.42 39.00
CA SER A 79 31.65 17.87 39.01
C SER A 79 33.09 18.38 38.81
N SER A 80 33.34 19.05 37.67
CA SER A 80 33.38 20.53 37.54
C SER A 80 34.31 21.07 36.44
N ALA A 81 33.82 22.12 35.76
CA ALA A 81 34.50 23.28 35.19
C ALA A 81 35.73 23.09 34.25
N GLY A 82 35.47 23.20 32.95
CA GLY A 82 36.44 23.69 31.96
C GLY A 82 35.81 24.82 31.14
N ILE A 83 36.14 26.06 31.46
CA ILE A 83 35.79 27.26 30.68
C ILE A 83 36.82 27.39 29.54
N SER A 84 36.35 27.48 28.29
CA SER A 84 37.09 28.19 27.24
C SER A 84 36.13 28.88 26.27
N PRO A 85 36.46 30.10 25.77
CA PRO A 85 35.47 31.09 25.36
C PRO A 85 35.20 31.15 23.85
N SER A 86 33.98 31.55 23.52
CA SER A 86 33.54 32.35 22.34
C SER A 86 34.28 32.19 21.00
N ASN A 87 33.64 31.53 20.02
CA ASN A 87 33.13 32.13 18.77
C ASN A 87 32.78 31.06 17.75
N GLY A 88 31.58 31.14 17.18
CA GLY A 88 31.23 30.42 15.95
C GLY A 88 29.80 29.92 15.97
N ARG A 89 28.98 30.49 15.09
CA ARG A 89 27.61 30.11 14.74
C ARG A 89 27.32 28.64 14.99
N GLY A 90 26.18 28.35 15.63
CA GLY A 90 25.57 27.02 15.57
C GLY A 90 25.49 26.56 14.13
N GLN A 91 26.45 25.73 13.72
CA GLN A 91 26.35 24.98 12.49
C GLN A 91 25.37 23.86 12.78
N LEU A 92 24.19 23.95 12.18
CA LEU A 92 23.38 22.77 11.90
C LEU A 92 24.32 21.69 11.35
N PRO A 93 24.25 20.42 11.80
CA PRO A 93 25.11 19.37 11.27
C PRO A 93 24.78 19.13 9.79
N SER A 94 25.46 19.86 8.89
CA SER A 94 25.26 19.82 7.45
C SER A 94 26.09 18.71 6.81
N SER A 95 25.90 17.46 7.24
CA SER A 95 26.57 16.30 6.64
C SER A 95 25.80 14.99 6.79
N GLN A 96 24.47 15.04 6.73
CA GLN A 96 23.74 13.85 6.25
C GLN A 96 23.44 14.09 4.78
N ALA A 97 24.36 13.70 3.90
CA ALA A 97 24.00 13.51 2.50
C ALA A 97 22.80 12.56 2.50
N LEU A 98 21.65 13.01 1.97
CA LEU A 98 20.50 12.12 1.79
C LEU A 98 21.00 10.88 1.05
N PRO A 99 20.67 9.67 1.52
CA PRO A 99 21.18 8.46 0.89
C PRO A 99 20.90 8.52 -0.60
N ARG A 100 21.88 8.14 -1.44
CA ARG A 100 21.76 8.21 -2.91
C ARG A 100 20.46 7.58 -3.41
N PHE A 101 19.99 6.58 -2.66
CA PHE A 101 18.70 5.94 -2.85
C PHE A 101 17.88 6.02 -1.59
N PHE A 102 16.68 6.60 -1.71
CA PHE A 102 15.74 6.66 -0.61
C PHE A 102 14.31 6.68 -1.13
N LEU A 103 13.38 6.28 -0.28
CA LEU A 103 11.96 6.36 -0.52
C LEU A 103 11.24 6.40 0.83
N GLU A 104 10.59 7.54 1.11
CA GLU A 104 9.98 7.84 2.39
C GLU A 104 8.73 8.72 2.25
N PHE A 105 7.75 8.54 3.14
CA PHE A 105 6.61 9.44 3.26
C PHE A 105 7.04 10.71 4.00
N VAL A 106 6.99 11.84 3.31
CA VAL A 106 7.15 13.16 3.94
C VAL A 106 5.86 13.54 4.67
N GLU A 107 4.71 13.20 4.06
CA GLU A 107 3.39 13.42 4.65
C GLU A 107 2.50 12.23 4.27
N PRO A 108 2.35 11.23 5.15
CA PRO A 108 1.45 10.11 4.90
C PRO A 108 -0.01 10.58 4.92
N PRO A 109 -0.94 9.83 4.29
CA PRO A 109 -2.35 10.13 4.39
C PRO A 109 -2.83 10.07 5.84
N SER A 110 -3.57 11.11 6.25
CA SER A 110 -4.18 11.20 7.58
C SER A 110 -5.63 10.70 7.57
N ASN A 111 -6.12 10.33 8.74
CA ASN A 111 -7.54 10.01 8.94
C ASN A 111 -8.37 11.29 8.88
N ILE A 112 -9.48 11.26 8.15
CA ILE A 112 -10.40 12.40 8.00
C ILE A 112 -11.84 11.97 8.18
N THR A 113 -12.66 12.86 8.72
CA THR A 113 -14.12 12.67 8.84
C THR A 113 -14.81 13.83 8.14
N ILE A 114 -15.66 13.55 7.17
CA ILE A 114 -16.31 14.56 6.33
C ILE A 114 -17.82 14.23 6.22
N MET A 115 -18.65 15.24 6.03
CA MET A 115 -20.10 15.05 5.90
C MET A 115 -20.46 14.49 4.51
N GLN A 116 -21.54 13.71 4.43
CA GLN A 116 -22.12 13.25 3.18
C GLN A 116 -22.43 14.44 2.27
N GLY A 117 -22.22 14.27 0.96
CA GLY A 117 -22.41 15.30 -0.05
C GLY A 117 -21.29 16.36 -0.12
N GLN A 118 -20.34 16.35 0.82
CA GLN A 118 -19.16 17.23 0.73
C GLN A 118 -18.02 16.56 -0.04
N MET A 119 -16.91 17.29 -0.18
CA MET A 119 -15.72 16.83 -0.89
C MET A 119 -14.61 16.42 0.08
N ALA A 120 -14.11 15.19 -0.05
CA ALA A 120 -12.89 14.76 0.65
C ALA A 120 -11.65 15.04 -0.20
N THR A 121 -10.56 15.42 0.44
CA THR A 121 -9.22 15.48 -0.18
C THR A 121 -8.20 14.77 0.71
N LEU A 122 -7.64 13.68 0.22
CA LEU A 122 -6.55 12.95 0.84
C LEU A 122 -5.24 13.37 0.21
N HIS A 123 -4.27 13.72 1.04
CA HIS A 123 -2.93 14.14 0.65
C HIS A 123 -1.92 13.04 0.97
N CYS A 124 -0.97 12.82 0.07
CA CYS A 124 0.17 11.96 0.31
C CYS A 124 1.40 12.59 -0.33
N LYS A 125 2.41 12.96 0.47
CA LYS A 125 3.70 13.45 -0.02
C LYS A 125 4.78 12.41 0.20
N VAL A 126 5.57 12.19 -0.83
CA VAL A 126 6.61 11.17 -0.86
C VAL A 126 7.86 11.80 -1.44
N ALA A 127 8.98 11.56 -0.78
CA ALA A 127 10.29 11.89 -1.31
C ALA A 127 11.04 10.61 -1.63
N GLY A 128 11.74 10.60 -2.75
CA GLY A 128 12.58 9.48 -3.12
C GLY A 128 13.46 9.75 -4.32
N ASN A 129 14.57 9.02 -4.35
CA ASN A 129 15.49 8.97 -5.48
C ASN A 129 15.81 7.51 -5.81
N PRO A 130 15.60 7.02 -7.05
CA PRO A 130 14.90 7.66 -8.17
C PRO A 130 13.47 8.14 -7.88
N ARG A 131 12.91 8.93 -8.79
CA ARG A 131 11.59 9.56 -8.63
C ARG A 131 10.49 8.50 -8.42
N PRO A 132 9.71 8.57 -7.34
CA PRO A 132 8.68 7.57 -7.06
C PRO A 132 7.43 7.76 -7.94
N THR A 133 6.73 6.65 -8.15
CA THR A 133 5.38 6.60 -8.70
C THR A 133 4.38 6.28 -7.59
N ILE A 134 3.29 7.06 -7.51
CA ILE A 134 2.25 6.91 -6.50
C ILE A 134 0.96 6.38 -7.14
N ARG A 135 0.31 5.44 -6.43
CA ARG A 135 -1.04 4.95 -6.70
C ARG A 135 -1.85 4.88 -5.41
N TRP A 136 -3.17 4.95 -5.53
CA TRP A 136 -4.10 4.85 -4.41
C TRP A 136 -4.87 3.55 -4.45
N LEU A 137 -5.09 2.95 -3.29
CA LEU A 137 -5.99 1.83 -3.08
C LEU A 137 -7.10 2.25 -2.11
N LYS A 138 -8.33 1.78 -2.33
CA LYS A 138 -9.44 1.84 -1.38
C LYS A 138 -9.77 0.41 -1.00
N ASN A 139 -9.65 0.06 0.28
CA ASN A 139 -9.90 -1.30 0.77
C ASN A 139 -9.16 -2.35 -0.06
N ASP A 140 -7.85 -2.13 -0.26
CA ASP A 140 -6.93 -2.96 -1.07
C ASP A 140 -7.23 -3.04 -2.59
N ALA A 141 -8.32 -2.42 -3.08
CA ALA A 141 -8.64 -2.33 -4.50
C ALA A 141 -8.13 -1.02 -5.13
N PRO A 142 -7.64 -1.01 -6.39
CA PRO A 142 -7.15 0.20 -7.03
C PRO A 142 -8.24 1.24 -7.18
N VAL A 143 -7.96 2.49 -6.76
CA VAL A 143 -8.88 3.60 -7.00
C VAL A 143 -8.85 3.97 -8.47
N VAL A 144 -9.99 3.83 -9.13
CA VAL A 144 -10.18 4.23 -10.53
C VAL A 144 -10.64 5.68 -10.56
N GLN A 145 -10.08 6.48 -11.47
CA GLN A 145 -10.59 7.84 -11.68
C GLN A 145 -11.98 7.77 -12.31
N GLU A 146 -12.90 8.54 -11.75
CA GLU A 146 -14.27 8.66 -12.22
C GLU A 146 -14.51 10.11 -12.62
N GLN A 147 -14.93 10.34 -13.85
CA GLN A 147 -15.10 11.69 -14.38
C GLN A 147 -16.11 12.47 -13.53
N GLY A 148 -15.70 13.64 -13.03
CA GLY A 148 -16.51 14.47 -12.13
C GLY A 148 -16.34 14.10 -10.65
N ARG A 149 -16.44 12.82 -10.30
CA ARG A 149 -16.49 12.38 -8.88
C ARG A 149 -15.12 12.13 -8.25
N ILE A 150 -14.28 11.29 -8.86
CA ILE A 150 -12.99 10.87 -8.29
C ILE A 150 -11.83 11.37 -9.15
N THR A 151 -11.02 12.28 -8.61
CA THR A 151 -9.85 12.83 -9.29
C THR A 151 -8.57 12.51 -8.53
N ILE A 152 -7.58 11.94 -9.22
CA ILE A 152 -6.22 11.75 -8.67
C ILE A 152 -5.29 12.73 -9.38
N ARG A 153 -4.71 13.67 -8.65
CA ARG A 153 -3.67 14.57 -9.15
C ARG A 153 -2.31 14.11 -8.63
N LYS A 154 -1.38 13.85 -9.54
CA LYS A 154 0.03 13.55 -9.18
C LYS A 154 0.82 14.85 -9.28
N THR A 155 1.54 15.18 -8.23
CA THR A 155 2.47 16.32 -8.17
C THR A 155 3.90 15.79 -8.15
N GLU A 156 4.89 16.68 -8.24
CA GLU A 156 6.29 16.26 -8.20
C GLU A 156 6.69 15.63 -6.86
N SER A 157 6.11 16.14 -5.77
CA SER A 157 6.39 15.72 -4.40
C SER A 157 5.30 14.83 -3.79
N GLY A 158 4.32 14.34 -4.57
CA GLY A 158 3.19 13.62 -3.97
C GLY A 158 2.00 13.33 -4.88
N SER A 159 0.87 13.02 -4.24
CA SER A 159 -0.42 12.82 -4.89
C SER A 159 -1.56 13.32 -4.01
N LYS A 160 -2.59 13.85 -4.66
CA LYS A 160 -3.86 14.26 -4.05
C LYS A 160 -4.99 13.43 -4.64
N LEU A 161 -5.73 12.74 -3.78
CA LEU A 161 -6.96 12.05 -4.13
C LEU A 161 -8.14 12.91 -3.69
N ARG A 162 -9.01 13.27 -4.63
CA ARG A 162 -10.19 14.09 -4.39
C ARG A 162 -11.44 13.30 -4.74
N ILE A 163 -12.40 13.26 -3.82
CA ILE A 163 -13.68 12.57 -3.98
C ILE A 163 -14.77 13.61 -3.73
N GLN A 164 -15.59 13.86 -4.75
CA GLN A 164 -16.76 14.75 -4.68
C GLN A 164 -18.00 13.94 -4.30
N ASP A 165 -19.03 14.65 -3.82
CA ASP A 165 -20.34 14.09 -3.48
C ASP A 165 -20.24 12.84 -2.61
N LEU A 166 -19.54 12.95 -1.47
CA LEU A 166 -19.26 11.82 -0.60
C LEU A 166 -20.54 11.05 -0.23
N ASP A 167 -20.46 9.74 -0.34
CA ASP A 167 -21.48 8.80 0.11
C ASP A 167 -20.94 7.97 1.28
N THR A 168 -21.84 7.40 2.08
CA THR A 168 -21.51 6.49 3.17
C THR A 168 -20.63 5.33 2.72
N THR A 169 -20.82 4.86 1.48
CA THR A 169 -20.03 3.82 0.83
C THR A 169 -18.58 4.23 0.51
N ASP A 170 -18.25 5.52 0.56
CA ASP A 170 -16.88 6.03 0.40
C ASP A 170 -16.04 5.86 1.67
N THR A 171 -16.67 5.55 2.80
CA THR A 171 -15.96 5.20 4.04
C THR A 171 -15.06 4.00 3.80
N GLY A 172 -13.80 4.10 4.24
CA GLY A 172 -12.85 3.01 4.05
C GLY A 172 -11.40 3.41 4.27
N TYR A 173 -10.51 2.44 4.07
CA TYR A 173 -9.07 2.58 4.21
C TYR A 173 -8.48 2.97 2.86
N TYR A 174 -7.91 4.16 2.79
CA TYR A 174 -7.24 4.68 1.60
C TYR A 174 -5.74 4.56 1.77
N GLN A 175 -5.13 3.68 0.99
CA GLN A 175 -3.69 3.44 1.03
C GLN A 175 -3.00 4.20 -0.10
N CYS A 176 -2.01 5.00 0.26
CA CYS A 176 -1.05 5.58 -0.67
C CYS A 176 0.10 4.58 -0.82
N VAL A 177 0.25 4.00 -2.01
CA VAL A 177 1.35 3.11 -2.35
C VAL A 177 2.34 3.89 -3.21
N ALA A 178 3.54 4.11 -2.67
CA ALA A 178 4.63 4.74 -3.38
C ALA A 178 5.68 3.69 -3.75
N SER A 179 6.09 3.71 -5.01
CA SER A 179 7.00 2.72 -5.57
C SER A 179 8.11 3.41 -6.35
N ASN A 180 9.31 2.89 -6.20
CA ASN A 180 10.48 3.24 -6.98
C ASN A 180 11.16 1.94 -7.45
N SER A 181 12.15 2.00 -8.33
CA SER A 181 12.87 0.82 -8.85
C SER A 181 13.52 -0.05 -7.77
N LEU A 182 13.68 0.46 -6.55
CA LEU A 182 14.38 -0.20 -5.45
C LEU A 182 13.49 -0.59 -4.27
N LYS A 183 12.36 0.10 -4.05
CA LYS A 183 11.54 -0.05 -2.84
C LYS A 183 10.08 0.29 -3.13
N VAL A 184 9.20 -0.36 -2.39
CA VAL A 184 7.77 -0.01 -2.29
C VAL A 184 7.46 0.28 -0.82
N ILE A 185 6.75 1.39 -0.57
CA ILE A 185 6.23 1.76 0.75
C ILE A 185 4.73 2.02 0.65
N THR A 186 4.01 1.75 1.73
CA THR A 186 2.56 1.95 1.81
C THR A 186 2.21 2.65 3.11
N ALA A 187 1.33 3.64 3.04
CA ALA A 187 0.75 4.30 4.21
C ALA A 187 -0.76 4.42 4.05
N THR A 188 -1.49 4.34 5.16
CA THR A 188 -2.95 4.26 5.18
C THR A 188 -3.54 5.45 5.91
N GLY A 189 -4.56 6.08 5.31
CA GLY A 189 -5.46 7.01 5.98
C GLY A 189 -6.90 6.53 5.86
N VAL A 190 -7.69 6.74 6.91
CA VAL A 190 -9.10 6.32 6.94
C VAL A 190 -10.01 7.52 6.66
N LEU A 191 -10.92 7.39 5.70
CA LEU A 191 -11.99 8.34 5.47
C LEU A 191 -13.27 7.83 6.13
N TYR A 192 -13.86 8.66 6.98
CA TYR A 192 -15.17 8.43 7.58
C TYR A 192 -16.17 9.43 7.00
N VAL A 193 -17.29 8.93 6.48
CA VAL A 193 -18.40 9.79 6.03
C VAL A 193 -19.49 9.83 7.09
N ARG A 194 -19.89 11.03 7.51
CA ARG A 194 -20.96 11.24 8.48
C ARG A 194 -22.22 11.75 7.77
N LEU A 195 -23.37 11.19 8.12
CA LEU A 195 -24.65 11.71 7.65
C LEU A 195 -24.90 13.09 8.25
N GLY A 196 -25.27 14.06 7.41
CA GLY A 196 -25.88 15.30 7.89
C GLY A 196 -27.24 14.98 8.50
N GLN A 197 -27.60 15.66 9.58
CA GLN A 197 -28.99 15.64 10.02
C GLN A 197 -29.84 16.11 8.84
N SER A 198 -30.75 15.26 8.37
CA SER A 198 -31.76 15.68 7.40
C SER A 198 -32.45 16.93 7.95
N PRO A 199 -32.70 17.99 7.16
CA PRO A 199 -33.67 18.98 7.57
C PRO A 199 -35.00 18.22 7.70
N THR A 200 -35.35 17.86 8.94
CA THR A 200 -36.66 17.31 9.25
C THR A 200 -37.64 18.35 8.77
N HIS A 201 -38.42 17.99 7.75
CA HIS A 201 -39.63 18.66 7.34
C HIS A 201 -40.30 19.22 8.60
N GLY A 202 -40.27 20.54 8.77
CA GLY A 202 -40.95 21.20 9.87
C GLY A 202 -42.41 20.73 9.85
N PRO A 203 -43.04 20.49 11.01
CA PRO A 203 -44.44 20.11 11.03
C PRO A 203 -45.22 21.14 10.22
N ASP A 204 -46.05 20.65 9.32
CA ASP A 204 -46.98 21.42 8.51
C ASP A 204 -47.43 22.71 9.22
N ASP A 205 -47.07 23.87 8.65
CA ASP A 205 -47.61 25.18 9.04
C ASP A 205 -48.73 25.53 8.04
N PRO A 206 -49.99 25.20 8.37
CA PRO A 206 -51.17 25.91 7.91
C PRO A 206 -51.75 26.84 8.98
#